data_AF-A0AAV0X361-F1
#
_entry.id   AF-A0AAV0X361-F1
#
_cell.length_a   1.000
_cell.length_b   1.000
_cell.length_c   1.000
_cell.angle_alpha   90.00
_cell.angle_beta   90.00
_cell.angle_gamma   90.00
#
_symmetry.space_group_name_H-M   'P 1'
#
loop_
_entity.id
_entity.type
_entity.pdbx_description
1 polymer ?
#
loop_
_entity_poly.entity_id
_entity_poly.type
_entity_poly.pdbx_seq_one_letter_code
_entity_poly.pdbx_strand_id
1 'polypeptide(L)'
;MEQKNNSDQVLNTVRSIVYHLNDVNWVKMTQKMMALPINNVKLLDDITNIIFDRALKRQNYTHIYAQMCARLINDSKFNNLIATDTEITFQKVLLKKCHDVFYSNYQEELNKLKDTMKNDNMVPKKCLSGVLNNFLFDFQKRSICNCRFIGELFKNGAFPEKYILKCIGDLEKRRKEKNDNNYELQMHCLCIILQSVGLILSKTSYDLNKKINKLVSSMENHGMSSTLKCLIKKLKIMNSKGWMDEEPVKFAGTNYNAYRDLPPHMQMVYRVRSKKIISDWAYDESHDHRLNVVNNYKIEVRSNIPPKL
;
A
#
# COMPACT_ATOMS: atom_id res chain seq x y z
N MET A 1 5.02 13.46 -32.68
CA MET A 1 3.72 12.84 -32.34
C MET A 1 3.78 11.31 -32.38
N GLU A 2 4.54 10.69 -33.30
CA GLU A 2 4.65 9.22 -33.44
C GLU A 2 5.22 8.48 -32.22
N GLN A 3 6.30 8.96 -31.59
CA GLN A 3 6.88 8.30 -30.39
C GLN A 3 5.92 8.29 -29.19
N LYS A 4 5.09 9.34 -29.05
CA LYS A 4 4.08 9.45 -27.99
C LYS A 4 2.94 8.46 -28.24
N ASN A 5 2.45 8.39 -29.48
CA ASN A 5 1.42 7.43 -29.89
C ASN A 5 1.87 5.96 -29.71
N ASN A 6 3.13 5.65 -30.02
CA ASN A 6 3.69 4.31 -29.81
C ASN A 6 3.77 3.95 -28.31
N SER A 7 4.17 4.90 -27.46
CA SER A 7 4.22 4.69 -26.00
C SER A 7 2.84 4.42 -25.42
N ASP A 8 1.81 5.15 -25.85
CA ASP A 8 0.43 4.96 -25.38
C ASP A 8 -0.14 3.59 -25.80
N GLN A 9 0.18 3.11 -27.01
CA GLN A 9 -0.19 1.78 -27.47
C GLN A 9 0.46 0.66 -26.62
N VAL A 10 1.74 0.82 -26.29
CA VAL A 10 2.44 -0.09 -25.38
C VAL A 10 1.75 -0.10 -24.01
N LEU A 11 1.47 1.07 -23.43
CA LEU A 11 0.82 1.16 -22.12
C LEU A 11 -0.59 0.57 -22.11
N ASN A 12 -1.38 0.75 -23.18
CA ASN A 12 -2.69 0.11 -23.32
C ASN A 12 -2.58 -1.41 -23.38
N THR A 13 -1.57 -1.93 -24.08
CA THR A 13 -1.27 -3.36 -24.11
C THR A 13 -0.89 -3.88 -22.73
N VAL A 14 -0.04 -3.17 -22.00
CA VAL A 14 0.32 -3.50 -20.61
C VAL A 14 -0.91 -3.54 -19.71
N ARG A 15 -1.80 -2.54 -19.79
CA ARG A 15 -3.07 -2.51 -19.03
C ARG A 15 -3.92 -3.74 -19.33
N SER A 16 -4.06 -4.12 -20.60
CA SER A 16 -4.79 -5.33 -21.00
C SER A 16 -4.15 -6.60 -20.41
N ILE A 17 -2.84 -6.75 -20.53
CA ILE A 17 -2.09 -7.89 -20.00
C ILE A 17 -2.33 -8.04 -18.48
N VAL A 18 -2.10 -6.99 -17.70
CA VAL A 18 -2.24 -7.06 -16.23
C VAL A 18 -3.70 -7.20 -15.80
N TYR A 19 -4.65 -6.72 -16.62
CA TYR A 19 -6.08 -6.86 -16.35
C TYR A 19 -6.53 -8.32 -16.43
N HIS A 20 -6.10 -9.05 -17.47
CA HIS A 20 -6.48 -10.44 -17.74
C HIS A 20 -5.57 -11.49 -17.08
N LEU A 21 -4.50 -11.08 -16.39
CA LEU A 21 -3.55 -11.99 -15.76
C LEU A 21 -4.24 -12.93 -14.73
N ASN A 22 -3.98 -14.24 -14.81
CA ASN A 22 -4.49 -15.24 -13.86
C ASN A 22 -3.55 -16.47 -13.80
N ASP A 23 -3.85 -17.42 -12.92
CA ASP A 23 -3.02 -18.63 -12.71
C ASP A 23 -2.88 -19.53 -13.94
N VAL A 24 -3.80 -19.46 -14.90
CA VAL A 24 -3.79 -20.28 -16.12
C VAL A 24 -2.96 -19.62 -17.22
N ASN A 25 -3.07 -18.29 -17.38
CA ASN A 25 -2.51 -17.58 -18.52
C ASN A 25 -1.23 -16.78 -18.21
N TRP A 26 -0.74 -16.80 -16.97
CA TRP A 26 0.35 -15.92 -16.55
C TRP A 26 1.60 -16.08 -17.41
N VAL A 27 1.99 -17.31 -17.78
CA VAL A 27 3.17 -17.57 -18.62
C VAL A 27 3.06 -16.86 -19.96
N LYS A 28 1.92 -17.02 -20.65
CA LYS A 28 1.65 -16.39 -21.95
C LYS A 28 1.59 -14.87 -21.83
N MET A 29 0.99 -14.36 -20.76
CA MET A 29 0.90 -12.91 -20.50
C MET A 29 2.26 -12.29 -20.20
N THR A 30 3.13 -12.99 -19.45
CA THR A 30 4.51 -12.55 -19.20
C THR A 30 5.33 -12.54 -20.49
N GLN A 31 5.19 -13.55 -21.35
CA GLN A 31 5.86 -13.56 -22.66
C GLN A 31 5.42 -12.36 -23.52
N LYS A 32 4.12 -12.03 -23.54
CA LYS A 32 3.62 -10.83 -24.22
C LYS A 32 4.23 -9.55 -23.64
N MET A 33 4.37 -9.46 -22.32
CA MET A 33 5.01 -8.32 -21.64
C MET A 33 6.47 -8.16 -22.06
N MET A 34 7.24 -9.26 -22.10
CA MET A 34 8.65 -9.28 -22.49
C MET A 34 8.88 -8.97 -23.98
N ALA A 35 7.85 -9.16 -24.82
CA ALA A 35 7.91 -8.82 -26.23
C ALA A 35 7.73 -7.33 -26.52
N LEU A 36 7.31 -6.52 -25.54
CA LEU A 36 7.04 -5.10 -25.74
C LEU A 36 8.32 -4.29 -26.02
N PRO A 37 8.26 -3.29 -26.92
CA PRO A 37 9.37 -2.40 -27.18
C PRO A 37 9.49 -1.36 -26.05
N ILE A 38 10.48 -1.52 -25.17
CA ILE A 38 10.81 -0.53 -24.14
C ILE A 38 12.05 0.22 -24.59
N ASN A 39 11.90 1.53 -24.82
CA ASN A 39 12.94 2.36 -25.43
C ASN A 39 13.36 3.54 -24.56
N ASN A 40 12.72 3.77 -23.41
CA ASN A 40 13.06 4.86 -22.51
C ASN A 40 12.66 4.59 -21.06
N VAL A 41 13.30 5.31 -20.14
CA VAL A 41 13.11 5.17 -18.69
C VAL A 41 11.70 5.52 -18.23
N LYS A 42 11.07 6.54 -18.83
CA LYS A 42 9.72 6.93 -18.47
C LYS A 42 8.72 5.81 -18.77
N LEU A 43 8.84 5.18 -19.94
CA LEU A 43 8.00 4.04 -20.32
C LEU A 43 8.23 2.85 -19.37
N LEU A 44 9.48 2.57 -18.97
CA LEU A 44 9.77 1.56 -17.95
C LEU A 44 9.07 1.88 -16.61
N ASP A 45 9.13 3.14 -16.16
CA ASP A 45 8.46 3.57 -14.93
C ASP A 45 6.94 3.40 -15.02
N ASP A 46 6.32 3.84 -16.13
CA ASP A 46 4.88 3.75 -16.37
C ASP A 46 4.41 2.28 -16.43
N ILE A 47 5.16 1.39 -17.10
CA ILE A 47 4.89 -0.05 -17.11
C ILE A 47 4.97 -0.62 -15.69
N THR A 48 6.01 -0.24 -14.94
CA THR A 48 6.18 -0.71 -13.56
C THR A 48 5.05 -0.21 -12.67
N ASN A 49 4.57 1.03 -12.84
CA ASN A 49 3.42 1.58 -12.12
C ASN A 49 2.16 0.75 -12.38
N ILE A 50 1.86 0.44 -13.64
CA ILE A 50 0.67 -0.33 -14.01
C ILE A 50 0.68 -1.73 -13.39
N ILE A 51 1.83 -2.42 -13.41
CA ILE A 51 1.98 -3.74 -12.79
C ILE A 51 1.80 -3.64 -11.27
N PHE A 52 2.49 -2.69 -10.63
CA PHE A 52 2.45 -2.47 -9.18
C PHE A 52 1.04 -2.16 -8.68
N ASP A 53 0.36 -1.18 -9.28
CA ASP A 53 -1.00 -0.79 -8.92
C ASP A 53 -1.97 -1.95 -9.04
N ARG A 54 -1.83 -2.74 -10.11
CA ARG A 54 -2.69 -3.90 -10.32
C ARG A 54 -2.43 -5.00 -9.30
N ALA A 55 -1.16 -5.25 -8.94
CA ALA A 55 -0.78 -6.20 -7.91
C ALA A 55 -1.39 -5.84 -6.54
N LEU A 56 -1.34 -4.55 -6.16
CA LEU A 56 -1.92 -4.09 -4.89
C LEU A 56 -3.46 -4.14 -4.90
N LYS A 57 -4.10 -3.92 -6.06
CA LYS A 57 -5.56 -4.03 -6.19
C LYS A 57 -6.04 -5.48 -6.18
N ARG A 58 -5.23 -6.44 -6.65
CA ARG A 58 -5.57 -7.87 -6.77
C ARG A 58 -4.81 -8.74 -5.78
N GLN A 59 -5.08 -8.56 -4.49
CA GLN A 59 -4.36 -9.23 -3.39
C GLN A 59 -4.23 -10.76 -3.51
N ASN A 60 -5.23 -11.43 -4.09
CA ASN A 60 -5.26 -12.89 -4.28
C ASN A 60 -4.35 -13.39 -5.41
N TYR A 61 -3.87 -12.47 -6.24
CA TYR A 61 -3.04 -12.75 -7.41
C TYR A 61 -1.64 -12.14 -7.27
N THR A 62 -1.27 -11.69 -6.08
CA THR A 62 0.05 -11.07 -5.83
C THR A 62 1.21 -11.99 -6.20
N HIS A 63 1.06 -13.32 -6.04
CA HIS A 63 2.07 -14.30 -6.42
C HIS A 63 2.33 -14.35 -7.92
N ILE A 64 1.28 -14.32 -8.77
CA ILE A 64 1.47 -14.30 -10.24
C ILE A 64 2.09 -12.98 -10.74
N TYR A 65 1.76 -11.85 -10.10
CA TYR A 65 2.44 -10.58 -10.41
C TYR A 65 3.91 -10.64 -10.01
N ALA A 66 4.25 -11.26 -8.87
CA ALA A 66 5.64 -11.41 -8.43
C ALA A 66 6.44 -12.33 -9.37
N GLN A 67 5.85 -13.43 -9.84
CA GLN A 67 6.44 -14.32 -10.85
C GLN A 67 6.71 -13.59 -12.17
N MET A 68 5.77 -12.76 -12.64
CA MET A 68 5.98 -11.91 -13.80
C MET A 68 7.15 -10.96 -13.56
N CYS A 69 7.14 -10.21 -12.45
CA CYS A 69 8.21 -9.27 -12.12
C CYS A 69 9.59 -9.95 -12.08
N ALA A 70 9.71 -11.14 -11.48
CA ALA A 70 10.96 -11.89 -11.45
C ALA A 70 11.50 -12.21 -12.86
N ARG A 71 10.62 -12.56 -13.81
CA ARG A 71 11.03 -12.75 -15.21
C ARG A 71 11.45 -11.46 -15.88
N LEU A 72 10.74 -10.35 -15.64
CA LEU A 72 11.13 -9.05 -16.18
C LEU A 72 12.48 -8.57 -15.65
N ILE A 73 12.77 -8.81 -14.37
CA ILE A 73 14.07 -8.50 -13.76
C ILE A 73 15.23 -9.27 -14.41
N ASN A 74 14.96 -10.46 -14.96
CA ASN A 74 15.98 -11.25 -15.64
C ASN A 74 16.04 -11.00 -17.16
N ASP A 75 15.21 -10.11 -17.71
CA ASP A 75 15.19 -9.77 -19.13
C ASP A 75 16.04 -8.52 -19.39
N SER A 76 17.00 -8.61 -20.32
CA SER A 76 17.91 -7.51 -20.63
C SER A 76 17.21 -6.24 -21.13
N LYS A 77 16.04 -6.37 -21.78
CA LYS A 77 15.24 -5.22 -22.25
C LYS A 77 14.75 -4.32 -21.11
N PHE A 78 14.61 -4.88 -19.91
CA PHE A 78 14.11 -4.20 -18.72
C PHE A 78 15.24 -3.68 -17.82
N ASN A 79 16.51 -3.93 -18.18
CA ASN A 79 17.67 -3.60 -17.35
C ASN A 79 18.75 -2.77 -18.07
N ASN A 80 18.73 -2.68 -19.40
CA ASN A 80 19.77 -1.99 -20.17
C ASN A 80 19.49 -0.50 -20.43
N LEU A 81 18.63 0.16 -19.64
CA LEU A 81 18.31 1.58 -19.81
C LEU A 81 19.22 2.45 -18.94
N ILE A 82 19.87 3.44 -19.57
CA ILE A 82 20.73 4.41 -18.88
C ILE A 82 20.02 5.76 -18.86
N ALA A 83 19.96 6.41 -17.70
CA ALA A 83 19.64 7.83 -17.57
C ALA A 83 20.68 8.50 -16.68
N THR A 84 21.20 9.64 -17.13
CA THR A 84 22.11 10.50 -16.35
C THR A 84 23.22 9.70 -15.65
N ASP A 85 23.95 8.88 -16.42
CA ASP A 85 25.05 8.00 -15.98
C ASP A 85 24.71 6.96 -14.91
N THR A 86 23.41 6.77 -14.63
CA THR A 86 22.92 5.73 -13.73
C THR A 86 22.11 4.70 -14.51
N GLU A 87 22.46 3.43 -14.31
CA GLU A 87 21.69 2.30 -14.84
C GLU A 87 20.35 2.22 -14.10
N ILE A 88 19.25 2.38 -14.82
CA ILE A 88 17.89 2.23 -14.29
C ILE A 88 17.35 0.88 -14.72
N THR A 89 17.18 0.01 -13.73
CA THR A 89 16.64 -1.33 -13.91
C THR A 89 15.20 -1.42 -13.43
N PHE A 90 14.42 -2.34 -13.99
CA PHE A 90 13.08 -2.63 -13.52
C PHE A 90 13.05 -2.96 -12.01
N GLN A 91 14.04 -3.70 -11.51
CA GLN A 91 14.17 -4.02 -10.09
C GLN A 91 14.30 -2.74 -9.23
N LYS A 92 15.15 -1.78 -9.62
CA LYS A 92 15.34 -0.52 -8.89
C LYS A 92 14.05 0.30 -8.85
N VAL A 93 13.35 0.40 -9.98
CA VAL A 93 12.07 1.11 -10.08
C VAL A 93 11.00 0.44 -9.21
N LEU A 94 10.88 -0.89 -9.26
CA LEU A 94 9.91 -1.64 -8.47
C LEU A 94 10.20 -1.57 -6.95
N LEU A 95 11.48 -1.66 -6.56
CA LEU A 95 11.91 -1.47 -5.17
C LEU A 95 11.52 -0.10 -4.64
N LYS A 96 11.72 0.96 -5.45
CA LYS A 96 11.32 2.32 -5.09
C LYS A 96 9.82 2.42 -4.83
N LYS A 97 8.97 1.88 -5.71
CA LYS A 97 7.50 1.90 -5.50
C LYS A 97 7.08 1.15 -4.24
N CYS A 98 7.67 -0.03 -3.99
CA CYS A 98 7.41 -0.80 -2.77
C CYS A 98 7.86 -0.02 -1.52
N HIS A 99 9.01 0.63 -1.59
CA HIS A 99 9.55 1.47 -0.53
C HIS A 99 8.62 2.66 -0.24
N ASP A 100 8.22 3.41 -1.26
CA ASP A 100 7.38 4.60 -1.10
C ASP A 100 6.05 4.27 -0.40
N VAL A 101 5.42 3.13 -0.73
CA VAL A 101 4.21 2.64 -0.05
C VAL A 101 4.51 2.08 1.35
N PHE A 102 5.68 1.49 1.59
CA PHE A 102 6.04 0.92 2.89
C PHE A 102 6.36 1.99 3.95
N TYR A 103 6.94 3.10 3.51
CA TYR A 103 7.30 4.24 4.35
C TYR A 103 6.27 5.38 4.28
N SER A 104 5.13 5.16 3.62
CA SER A 104 4.05 6.14 3.56
C SER A 104 3.59 6.54 4.97
N ASN A 105 3.52 7.85 5.22
CA ASN A 105 3.06 8.38 6.49
C ASN A 105 1.55 8.62 6.46
N TYR A 106 0.82 7.89 7.31
CA TYR A 106 -0.64 8.00 7.41
C TYR A 106 -1.08 9.44 7.67
N GLN A 107 -0.41 10.16 8.59
CA GLN A 107 -0.81 11.52 8.93
C GLN A 107 -0.51 12.52 7.83
N GLU A 108 0.61 12.36 7.13
CA GLU A 108 0.93 13.20 5.99
C GLU A 108 -0.08 13.02 4.85
N GLU A 109 -0.44 11.78 4.51
CA GLU A 109 -1.47 11.51 3.50
C GLU A 109 -2.85 11.95 3.94
N LEU A 110 -3.17 11.80 5.24
CA LEU A 110 -4.41 12.29 5.80
C LEU A 110 -4.50 13.82 5.69
N ASN A 111 -3.41 14.54 5.97
CA ASN A 111 -3.35 15.99 5.85
C ASN A 111 -3.50 16.44 4.39
N LYS A 112 -2.81 15.79 3.44
CA LYS A 112 -3.01 16.07 2.00
C LYS A 112 -4.46 15.89 1.55
N LEU A 113 -5.12 14.84 2.07
CA LEU A 113 -6.53 14.60 1.81
C LEU A 113 -7.40 15.74 2.38
N LYS A 114 -7.10 16.22 3.59
CA LYS A 114 -7.79 17.39 4.17
C LYS A 114 -7.59 18.64 3.32
N ASP A 115 -6.36 18.93 2.92
CA ASP A 115 -6.05 20.13 2.13
C ASP A 115 -6.77 20.12 0.79
N THR A 116 -6.85 18.95 0.13
CA THR A 116 -7.62 18.78 -1.11
C THR A 116 -9.10 19.06 -0.89
N MET A 117 -9.67 18.55 0.21
CA MET A 117 -11.08 18.79 0.57
C MET A 117 -11.38 20.25 0.95
N LYS A 118 -10.41 20.99 1.50
CA LYS A 118 -10.58 22.42 1.78
C LYS A 118 -10.64 23.26 0.51
N ASN A 119 -9.93 22.86 -0.54
CA ASN A 119 -9.89 23.56 -1.82
C ASN A 119 -11.12 23.23 -2.70
N ASP A 120 -11.65 22.02 -2.60
CA ASP A 120 -12.89 21.61 -3.24
C ASP A 120 -14.09 21.95 -2.34
N ASN A 121 -14.66 23.17 -2.47
CA ASN A 121 -15.85 23.68 -1.78
C ASN A 121 -17.15 22.81 -1.92
N MET A 122 -17.05 21.56 -2.40
CA MET A 122 -18.18 20.71 -2.82
C MET A 122 -18.40 19.45 -1.97
N VAL A 123 -17.68 19.19 -0.87
CA VAL A 123 -17.96 18.00 -0.03
C VAL A 123 -18.94 18.35 1.10
N PRO A 124 -20.20 17.89 1.07
CA PRO A 124 -21.15 18.18 2.14
C PRO A 124 -20.70 17.50 3.45
N LYS A 125 -20.87 18.17 4.60
CA LYS A 125 -20.49 17.69 5.95
C LYS A 125 -20.95 16.25 6.29
N LYS A 126 -22.06 15.78 5.71
CA LYS A 126 -22.54 14.39 5.88
C LYS A 126 -21.66 13.33 5.21
N CYS A 127 -20.82 13.69 4.23
CA CYS A 127 -19.98 12.77 3.46
C CYS A 127 -18.57 12.56 4.07
N LEU A 128 -18.17 13.39 5.05
CA LEU A 128 -16.83 13.42 5.63
C LEU A 128 -16.41 12.09 6.27
N SER A 129 -17.33 11.47 7.00
CA SER A 129 -17.10 10.15 7.62
C SER A 129 -16.91 9.06 6.57
N GLY A 130 -17.62 9.11 5.45
CA GLY A 130 -17.48 8.18 4.34
C GLY A 130 -16.12 8.31 3.65
N VAL A 131 -15.71 9.55 3.34
CA VAL A 131 -14.38 9.83 2.75
C VAL A 131 -13.26 9.35 3.65
N LEU A 132 -13.34 9.63 4.95
CA LEU A 132 -12.31 9.24 5.90
C LEU A 132 -12.24 7.72 6.11
N ASN A 133 -13.40 7.04 6.15
CA ASN A 133 -13.44 5.57 6.22
C ASN A 133 -12.88 4.93 4.93
N ASN A 134 -13.18 5.50 3.76
CA ASN A 134 -12.60 5.06 2.48
C ASN A 134 -11.07 5.22 2.49
N PHE A 135 -10.59 6.39 2.89
CA PHE A 135 -9.15 6.66 3.00
C PHE A 135 -8.45 5.68 3.94
N LEU A 136 -9.00 5.47 5.13
CA LEU A 136 -8.44 4.53 6.10
C LEU A 136 -8.41 3.10 5.56
N PHE A 137 -9.51 2.66 4.92
CA PHE A 137 -9.58 1.36 4.27
C PHE A 137 -8.53 1.22 3.17
N ASP A 138 -8.44 2.18 2.26
CA ASP A 138 -7.51 2.16 1.14
C ASP A 138 -6.06 2.19 1.61
N PHE A 139 -5.74 3.04 2.61
CA PHE A 139 -4.41 3.11 3.20
C PHE A 139 -4.02 1.76 3.83
N GLN A 140 -4.86 1.20 4.70
CA GLN A 140 -4.57 -0.09 5.35
C GLN A 140 -4.46 -1.22 4.32
N LYS A 141 -5.40 -1.29 3.37
CA LYS A 141 -5.39 -2.30 2.31
C LYS A 141 -4.11 -2.20 1.48
N ARG A 142 -3.73 -0.98 1.06
CA ARG A 142 -2.53 -0.72 0.26
C ARG A 142 -1.26 -1.13 1.03
N SER A 143 -1.13 -0.78 2.31
CA SER A 143 0.01 -1.16 3.15
C SER A 143 0.13 -2.68 3.34
N ILE A 144 -0.99 -3.37 3.62
CA ILE A 144 -1.03 -4.82 3.80
C ILE A 144 -0.70 -5.54 2.48
N CYS A 145 -1.31 -5.12 1.38
CA CYS A 145 -1.07 -5.70 0.06
C CYS A 145 0.38 -5.48 -0.39
N ASN A 146 0.96 -4.31 -0.11
CA ASN A 146 2.35 -4.03 -0.41
C ASN A 146 3.29 -4.94 0.37
N CYS A 147 3.05 -5.17 1.66
CA CYS A 147 3.82 -6.10 2.47
C CYS A 147 3.74 -7.55 1.95
N ARG A 148 2.55 -7.98 1.52
CA ARG A 148 2.38 -9.29 0.85
C ARG A 148 3.17 -9.35 -0.45
N PHE A 149 3.06 -8.33 -1.28
CA PHE A 149 3.74 -8.29 -2.58
C PHE A 149 5.27 -8.28 -2.43
N ILE A 150 5.80 -7.51 -1.47
CA ILE A 150 7.22 -7.55 -1.07
C ILE A 150 7.66 -8.97 -0.71
N GLY A 151 6.86 -9.69 0.10
CA GLY A 151 7.13 -11.08 0.46
C GLY A 151 7.15 -12.02 -0.75
N GLU A 152 6.17 -11.92 -1.63
CA GLU A 152 6.12 -12.73 -2.86
C GLU A 152 7.25 -12.40 -3.84
N LEU A 153 7.65 -11.12 -3.96
CA LEU A 153 8.80 -10.71 -4.75
C LEU A 153 10.09 -11.34 -4.22
N PHE A 154 10.31 -11.34 -2.91
CA PHE A 154 11.44 -12.03 -2.32
C PHE A 154 11.44 -13.53 -2.58
N LYS A 155 10.29 -14.20 -2.41
CA LYS A 155 10.17 -15.64 -2.69
C LYS A 155 10.56 -16.02 -4.12
N ASN A 156 10.31 -15.12 -5.07
CA ASN A 156 10.65 -15.32 -6.47
C ASN A 156 12.05 -14.78 -6.85
N GLY A 157 12.89 -14.44 -5.86
CA GLY A 157 14.24 -13.93 -6.09
C GLY A 157 14.28 -12.50 -6.65
N ALA A 158 13.14 -11.81 -6.74
CA ALA A 158 13.07 -10.47 -7.27
C ALA A 158 13.68 -9.45 -6.30
N PHE A 159 13.56 -9.64 -4.98
CA PHE A 159 14.16 -8.77 -3.96
C PHE A 159 15.23 -9.51 -3.15
N PRO A 160 16.31 -8.84 -2.73
CA PRO A 160 17.37 -9.47 -1.95
C PRO A 160 16.98 -9.63 -0.48
N GLU A 161 17.53 -10.64 0.20
CA GLU A 161 17.27 -10.92 1.62
C GLU A 161 17.47 -9.70 2.52
N LYS A 162 18.54 -8.93 2.29
CA LYS A 162 18.83 -7.69 3.03
C LYS A 162 17.66 -6.70 3.06
N TYR A 163 16.88 -6.63 1.97
CA TYR A 163 15.73 -5.72 1.89
C TYR A 163 14.58 -6.22 2.78
N ILE A 164 14.29 -7.53 2.74
CA ILE A 164 13.25 -8.15 3.57
C ILE A 164 13.59 -8.07 5.05
N LEU A 165 14.83 -8.37 5.43
CA LEU A 165 15.26 -8.26 6.83
C LEU A 165 15.15 -6.82 7.34
N LYS A 166 15.46 -5.83 6.49
CA LYS A 166 15.24 -4.41 6.80
C LYS A 166 13.75 -4.10 7.01
N CYS A 167 12.86 -4.54 6.11
CA CYS A 167 11.42 -4.35 6.27
C CYS A 167 10.90 -4.97 7.58
N ILE A 168 11.33 -6.20 7.91
CA ILE A 168 10.95 -6.85 9.17
C ILE A 168 11.44 -6.02 10.37
N GLY A 169 12.70 -5.59 10.35
CA GLY A 169 13.30 -4.77 11.42
C GLY A 169 12.61 -3.41 11.59
N ASP A 170 12.24 -2.73 10.51
CA ASP A 170 11.58 -1.43 10.58
C ASP A 170 10.15 -1.53 11.11
N LEU A 171 9.39 -2.57 10.72
CA LEU A 171 8.09 -2.86 11.31
C LEU A 171 8.19 -3.17 12.82
N GLU A 172 9.30 -3.74 13.29
CA GLU A 172 9.52 -3.94 14.73
C GLU A 172 9.78 -2.67 15.51
N LYS A 173 10.52 -1.74 14.91
CA LYS A 173 10.91 -0.49 15.55
C LYS A 173 9.69 0.39 15.73
N ARG A 174 8.92 0.59 14.66
CA ARG A 174 7.68 1.39 14.69
C ARG A 174 6.68 0.86 15.72
N ARG A 175 6.57 -0.47 15.87
CA ARG A 175 5.77 -1.13 16.92
C ARG A 175 6.08 -0.64 18.35
N LYS A 176 7.31 -0.21 18.63
CA LYS A 176 7.72 0.25 19.98
C LYS A 176 7.26 1.69 20.29
N GLU A 177 6.84 2.45 19.28
CA GLU A 177 6.40 3.84 19.43
C GLU A 177 4.93 3.83 19.90
N LYS A 178 4.72 3.95 21.22
CA LYS A 178 3.42 3.77 21.91
C LYS A 178 2.30 4.74 21.49
N ASN A 179 2.61 5.80 20.74
CA ASN A 179 1.67 6.87 20.38
C ASN A 179 1.12 6.77 18.95
N ASP A 180 1.44 5.69 18.22
CA ASP A 180 1.05 5.58 16.81
C ASP A 180 -0.33 4.94 16.65
N ASN A 181 -1.26 5.69 16.04
CA ASN A 181 -2.59 5.22 15.63
C ASN A 181 -2.52 4.03 14.64
N ASN A 182 -1.32 3.66 14.18
CA ASN A 182 -1.07 2.59 13.21
C ASN A 182 -0.46 1.31 13.80
N TYR A 183 -0.34 1.16 15.13
CA TYR A 183 0.24 -0.04 15.76
C TYR A 183 -0.34 -1.36 15.23
N GLU A 184 -1.67 -1.44 15.15
CA GLU A 184 -2.35 -2.66 14.71
C GLU A 184 -2.06 -2.98 13.23
N LEU A 185 -2.06 -1.95 12.38
CA LEU A 185 -1.69 -2.08 10.97
C LEU A 185 -0.24 -2.57 10.82
N GLN A 186 0.70 -2.00 11.57
CA GLN A 186 2.11 -2.41 11.52
C GLN A 186 2.30 -3.87 11.94
N MET A 187 1.61 -4.29 13.00
CA MET A 187 1.62 -5.68 13.46
C MET A 187 1.01 -6.62 12.41
N HIS A 188 -0.07 -6.21 11.76
CA HIS A 188 -0.68 -6.95 10.66
C HIS A 188 0.30 -7.09 9.49
N CYS A 189 0.88 -5.99 9.02
CA CYS A 189 1.90 -5.97 7.96
C CYS A 189 3.09 -6.89 8.29
N LEU A 190 3.58 -6.84 9.52
CA LEU A 190 4.66 -7.70 9.98
C LEU A 190 4.27 -9.18 9.90
N CYS A 191 3.08 -9.52 10.37
CA CYS A 191 2.61 -10.88 10.31
C CYS A 191 2.49 -11.38 8.86
N ILE A 192 2.02 -10.52 7.95
CA ILE A 192 1.89 -10.83 6.52
C ILE A 192 3.26 -11.09 5.86
N ILE A 193 4.27 -10.26 6.15
CA ILE A 193 5.64 -10.50 5.64
C ILE A 193 6.15 -11.85 6.15
N LEU A 194 6.12 -12.07 7.47
CA LEU A 194 6.62 -13.31 8.08
C LEU A 194 5.92 -14.55 7.54
N GLN A 195 4.61 -14.45 7.31
CA GLN A 195 3.85 -15.53 6.73
C GLN A 195 4.30 -15.89 5.31
N SER A 196 4.69 -14.90 4.51
CA SER A 196 5.15 -15.13 3.14
C SER A 196 6.60 -15.65 3.14
N VAL A 197 7.49 -15.06 3.95
CA VAL A 197 8.94 -15.31 3.85
C VAL A 197 9.47 -16.35 4.83
N GLY A 198 8.66 -16.79 5.79
CA GLY A 198 9.09 -17.61 6.93
C GLY A 198 9.75 -18.92 6.54
N LEU A 199 9.25 -19.64 5.52
CA LEU A 199 9.87 -20.86 5.02
C LEU A 199 11.28 -20.64 4.43
N ILE A 200 11.53 -19.49 3.81
CA ILE A 200 12.85 -19.19 3.23
C ILE A 200 13.79 -18.76 4.37
N LEU A 201 13.33 -17.89 5.26
CA LEU A 201 14.13 -17.40 6.39
C LEU A 201 14.40 -18.50 7.44
N SER A 202 13.56 -19.52 7.57
CA SER A 202 13.80 -20.65 8.48
C SER A 202 15.00 -21.50 8.07
N LYS A 203 15.43 -21.37 6.81
CA LYS A 203 16.62 -22.03 6.25
C LYS A 203 17.86 -21.15 6.32
N THR A 204 17.77 -19.92 6.83
CA THR A 204 18.91 -19.01 7.02
C THR A 204 19.29 -18.93 8.50
N SER A 205 20.31 -18.15 8.84
CA SER A 205 20.71 -17.89 10.22
C SER A 205 19.77 -16.93 10.97
N TYR A 206 18.68 -16.48 10.33
CA TYR A 206 17.74 -15.55 10.93
C TYR A 206 16.89 -16.21 12.02
N ASP A 207 16.97 -15.68 13.24
CA ASP A 207 16.24 -16.20 14.40
C ASP A 207 14.74 -15.85 14.36
N LEU A 208 13.99 -16.62 13.56
CA LEU A 208 12.53 -16.53 13.50
C LEU A 208 11.85 -16.88 14.82
N ASN A 209 12.44 -17.76 15.63
CA ASN A 209 11.85 -18.17 16.91
C ASN A 209 11.73 -16.99 17.87
N LYS A 210 12.81 -16.24 18.06
CA LYS A 210 12.81 -15.01 18.85
C LYS A 210 11.78 -14.02 18.33
N LYS A 211 11.66 -13.91 17.01
CA LYS A 211 10.72 -13.03 16.35
C LYS A 211 9.26 -13.40 16.61
N ILE A 212 8.90 -14.67 16.47
CA ILE A 212 7.55 -15.17 16.72
C ILE A 212 7.20 -15.10 18.21
N ASN A 213 8.12 -15.46 19.10
CA ASN A 213 7.88 -15.39 20.55
C ASN A 213 7.53 -13.96 21.00
N LYS A 214 8.25 -12.96 20.50
CA LYS A 214 7.95 -11.54 20.75
C LYS A 214 6.59 -11.09 20.23
N LEU A 215 6.12 -11.64 19.10
CA LEU A 215 4.76 -11.42 18.60
C LEU A 215 3.71 -12.05 19.53
N VAL A 216 3.95 -13.28 19.97
CA VAL A 216 3.05 -14.00 20.88
C VAL A 216 2.90 -13.25 22.20
N SER A 217 4.00 -12.79 22.81
CA SER A 217 3.94 -11.98 24.05
C SER A 217 3.14 -10.68 23.88
N SER A 218 3.12 -10.10 22.68
CA SER A 218 2.34 -8.88 22.43
C SER A 218 0.82 -9.09 22.43
N MET A 219 0.34 -10.34 22.40
CA MET A 219 -1.09 -10.65 22.47
C MET A 219 -1.70 -10.40 23.85
N GLU A 220 -0.87 -10.28 24.90
CA GLU A 220 -1.28 -9.94 26.27
C GLU A 220 -1.86 -8.52 26.36
N ASN A 221 -1.62 -7.69 25.34
CA ASN A 221 -2.23 -6.37 25.23
C ASN A 221 -3.74 -6.47 24.98
N HIS A 222 -4.55 -6.06 25.96
CA HIS A 222 -6.02 -6.14 25.92
C HIS A 222 -6.66 -5.35 24.76
N GLY A 223 -5.97 -4.34 24.18
CA GLY A 223 -6.46 -3.53 23.05
C GLY A 223 -6.32 -4.17 21.66
N MET A 224 -5.70 -5.34 21.53
CA MET A 224 -5.45 -5.98 20.22
C MET A 224 -6.70 -6.71 19.70
N SER A 225 -7.01 -6.54 18.40
CA SER A 225 -8.15 -7.20 17.76
C SER A 225 -8.02 -8.72 17.68
N SER A 226 -9.18 -9.39 17.66
CA SER A 226 -9.29 -10.85 17.50
C SER A 226 -8.67 -11.33 16.18
N THR A 227 -8.79 -10.55 15.11
CA THR A 227 -8.21 -10.85 13.80
C THR A 227 -6.68 -10.89 13.87
N LEU A 228 -6.05 -9.88 14.48
CA LEU A 228 -4.60 -9.86 14.64
C LEU A 228 -4.12 -10.97 15.58
N LYS A 229 -4.85 -11.24 16.68
CA LYS A 229 -4.56 -12.38 17.58
C LYS A 229 -4.61 -13.72 16.82
N CYS A 230 -5.60 -13.91 15.95
CA CYS A 230 -5.71 -15.12 15.12
C CYS A 230 -4.51 -15.25 14.17
N LEU A 231 -4.10 -14.15 13.54
CA LEU A 231 -2.96 -14.12 12.63
C LEU A 231 -1.64 -14.47 13.36
N ILE A 232 -1.41 -13.94 14.56
CA ILE A 232 -0.24 -14.28 15.39
C ILE A 232 -0.27 -15.75 15.82
N LYS A 233 -1.43 -16.28 16.24
CA LYS A 233 -1.60 -17.71 16.55
C LYS A 233 -1.26 -18.58 15.34
N LYS A 234 -1.71 -18.18 14.14
CA LYS A 234 -1.37 -18.89 12.90
C LYS A 234 0.13 -18.94 12.68
N LEU A 235 0.84 -17.82 12.82
CA LEU A 235 2.31 -17.78 12.72
C LEU A 235 3.01 -18.67 13.75
N LYS A 236 2.51 -18.71 14.99
CA LYS A 236 3.03 -19.61 16.02
C LYS A 236 2.94 -21.07 15.58
N ILE A 237 1.80 -21.46 15.02
CA ILE A 237 1.56 -22.81 14.51
C ILE A 237 2.50 -23.12 13.34
N MET A 238 2.60 -22.21 12.37
CA MET A 238 3.52 -22.35 11.20
C MET A 238 4.96 -22.56 11.66
N ASN A 239 5.41 -21.74 12.60
CA ASN A 239 6.75 -21.82 13.15
C ASN A 239 7.00 -23.14 13.92
N SER A 240 6.04 -23.63 14.71
CA SER A 240 6.16 -24.92 15.40
C SER A 240 6.20 -26.14 14.46
N LYS A 241 5.66 -26.00 13.25
CA LYS A 241 5.65 -27.06 12.22
C LYS A 241 6.84 -26.96 11.27
N GLY A 242 7.81 -26.08 11.54
CA GLY A 242 8.97 -25.90 10.67
C GLY A 242 8.64 -25.27 9.31
N TRP A 243 7.49 -24.60 9.19
CA TRP A 243 7.03 -23.92 7.95
C TRP A 243 6.79 -24.87 6.75
N MET A 244 6.56 -26.17 6.99
CA MET A 244 6.37 -27.20 5.94
C MET A 244 4.94 -27.25 5.37
N ASP A 245 4.79 -27.66 4.10
CA ASP A 245 3.54 -27.96 3.37
C ASP A 245 2.47 -26.85 3.32
N GLU A 246 2.87 -25.64 2.94
CA GLU A 246 1.94 -24.50 2.96
C GLU A 246 1.45 -24.09 1.57
N GLU A 247 0.14 -24.18 1.35
CA GLU A 247 -0.52 -23.43 0.31
C GLU A 247 -0.35 -21.93 0.56
N PRO A 248 -0.19 -21.09 -0.49
CA PRO A 248 -0.23 -19.64 -0.34
C PRO A 248 -1.50 -19.24 0.43
N VAL A 249 -1.41 -18.20 1.26
CA VAL A 249 -2.56 -17.70 2.02
C VAL A 249 -3.62 -17.17 1.05
N LYS A 250 -4.48 -18.07 0.58
CA LYS A 250 -5.70 -17.76 -0.15
C LYS A 250 -6.51 -16.91 0.81
N PHE A 251 -6.69 -15.63 0.45
CA PHE A 251 -7.65 -14.80 1.16
C PHE A 251 -9.01 -15.42 0.83
N ALA A 252 -9.56 -16.17 1.79
CA ALA A 252 -10.91 -16.68 1.72
C ALA A 252 -11.85 -15.48 1.83
N GLY A 253 -12.10 -14.81 0.71
CA GLY A 253 -12.90 -13.60 0.68
C GLY A 253 -12.91 -12.91 -0.67
N THR A 254 -14.06 -12.30 -0.98
CA THR A 254 -14.24 -11.37 -2.09
C THR A 254 -13.17 -10.28 -2.01
N ASN A 255 -12.51 -9.99 -3.12
CA ASN A 255 -11.54 -8.91 -3.19
C ASN A 255 -12.30 -7.56 -3.24
N TYR A 256 -12.62 -7.01 -2.07
CA TYR A 256 -13.33 -5.73 -1.94
C TYR A 256 -12.46 -4.58 -2.44
N ASN A 257 -12.94 -3.83 -3.44
CA ASN A 257 -12.18 -2.74 -4.04
C ASN A 257 -12.44 -1.40 -3.37
N ALA A 258 -13.60 -1.25 -2.70
CA ALA A 258 -13.95 -0.07 -1.92
C ALA A 258 -14.53 -0.45 -0.55
N TYR A 259 -14.41 0.44 0.43
CA TYR A 259 -14.98 0.25 1.77
C TYR A 259 -16.49 -0.01 1.75
N ARG A 260 -17.23 0.64 0.85
CA ARG A 260 -18.68 0.41 0.68
C ARG A 260 -19.05 -1.02 0.29
N ASP A 261 -18.11 -1.75 -0.32
CA ASP A 261 -18.33 -3.12 -0.76
C ASP A 261 -18.21 -4.10 0.42
N LEU A 262 -17.64 -3.67 1.55
CA LEU A 262 -17.44 -4.51 2.73
C LEU A 262 -18.78 -4.87 3.42
N PRO A 263 -18.89 -6.08 3.98
CA PRO A 263 -19.99 -6.44 4.87
C PRO A 263 -20.07 -5.48 6.08
N PRO A 264 -21.27 -5.19 6.62
CA PRO A 264 -21.45 -4.23 7.70
C PRO A 264 -20.58 -4.48 8.94
N HIS A 265 -20.38 -5.74 9.32
CA HIS A 265 -19.55 -6.11 10.46
C HIS A 265 -18.05 -5.83 10.23
N MET A 266 -17.56 -5.90 8.98
CA MET A 266 -16.19 -5.55 8.62
C MET A 266 -15.99 -4.04 8.52
N GLN A 267 -17.01 -3.31 8.07
CA GLN A 267 -16.98 -1.84 8.02
C GLN A 267 -16.70 -1.23 9.40
N MET A 268 -17.18 -1.83 10.50
CA MET A 268 -16.93 -1.37 11.86
C MET A 268 -15.45 -1.37 12.29
N VAL A 269 -14.59 -2.10 11.56
CA VAL A 269 -13.14 -2.09 11.79
C VAL A 269 -12.51 -0.81 11.24
N TYR A 270 -13.00 -0.33 10.09
CA TYR A 270 -12.50 0.87 9.40
C TYR A 270 -13.29 2.14 9.73
N ARG A 271 -14.29 2.05 10.61
CA ARG A 271 -14.93 3.23 11.17
C ARG A 271 -13.94 3.98 12.02
N VAL A 272 -13.71 5.25 11.71
CA VAL A 272 -12.86 6.13 12.52
C VAL A 272 -13.40 6.19 13.95
N ARG A 273 -12.68 5.56 14.89
CA ARG A 273 -13.08 5.47 16.30
C ARG A 273 -12.64 6.67 17.13
N SER A 274 -11.71 7.47 16.61
CA SER A 274 -11.18 8.61 17.34
C SER A 274 -12.16 9.78 17.29
N LYS A 275 -12.88 9.98 18.40
CA LYS A 275 -13.63 11.22 18.65
C LYS A 275 -12.73 12.45 18.51
N LYS A 276 -11.41 12.32 18.76
CA LYS A 276 -10.42 13.37 18.55
C LYS A 276 -10.19 13.69 17.07
N ILE A 277 -10.04 12.70 16.19
CA ILE A 277 -9.91 12.96 14.74
C ILE A 277 -11.19 13.61 14.21
N ILE A 278 -12.35 13.12 14.65
CA ILE A 278 -13.65 13.68 14.26
C ILE A 278 -13.85 15.08 14.85
N SER A 279 -13.43 15.32 16.11
CA SER A 279 -13.55 16.62 16.76
C SER A 279 -12.56 17.63 16.23
N ASP A 280 -11.32 17.22 15.92
CA ASP A 280 -10.29 18.07 15.33
C ASP A 280 -10.75 18.50 13.92
N TRP A 281 -11.33 17.59 13.12
CA TRP A 281 -11.92 17.94 11.83
C TRP A 281 -13.15 18.84 11.97
N ALA A 282 -14.04 18.55 12.92
CA ALA A 282 -15.20 19.40 13.19
C ALA A 282 -14.81 20.79 13.71
N TYR A 283 -13.73 20.86 14.50
CA TYR A 283 -13.16 22.10 15.02
C TYR A 283 -12.48 22.91 13.92
N ASP A 284 -11.63 22.28 13.11
CA ASP A 284 -10.99 22.90 11.93
C ASP A 284 -12.03 23.44 10.94
N GLU A 285 -13.10 22.68 10.66
CA GLU A 285 -14.23 23.15 9.84
C GLU A 285 -14.96 24.35 10.47
N SER A 286 -15.18 24.32 11.79
CA SER A 286 -15.83 25.44 12.50
C SER A 286 -14.95 26.69 12.51
N HIS A 287 -13.62 26.50 12.54
CA HIS A 287 -12.63 27.56 12.52
C HIS A 287 -12.52 28.18 11.12
N ASP A 288 -12.46 27.35 10.06
CA ASP A 288 -12.44 27.80 8.67
C ASP A 288 -13.75 28.53 8.30
N HIS A 289 -14.91 28.05 8.79
CA HIS A 289 -16.18 28.76 8.60
C HIS A 289 -16.19 30.12 9.32
N ARG A 290 -15.68 30.18 10.56
CA ARG A 290 -15.54 31.45 11.30
C ARG A 290 -14.58 32.42 10.62
N LEU A 291 -13.45 31.94 10.10
CA LEU A 291 -12.48 32.77 9.38
C LEU A 291 -13.05 33.28 8.06
N ASN A 292 -13.78 32.45 7.30
CA ASN A 292 -14.45 32.87 6.07
C ASN A 292 -15.55 33.90 6.35
N VAL A 293 -16.34 33.73 7.41
CA VAL A 293 -17.33 34.73 7.83
C VAL A 293 -16.63 36.04 8.23
N VAL A 294 -15.59 35.99 9.06
CA VAL A 294 -14.84 37.18 9.49
C VAL A 294 -14.16 37.89 8.32
N ASN A 295 -13.62 37.14 7.35
CA ASN A 295 -13.00 37.71 6.16
C ASN A 295 -14.03 38.33 5.22
N ASN A 296 -15.20 37.70 5.02
CA ASN A 296 -16.29 38.28 4.25
C ASN A 296 -16.84 39.56 4.89
N TYR A 297 -17.00 39.59 6.22
CA TYR A 297 -17.35 40.81 6.95
C TYR A 297 -16.27 41.89 6.83
N LYS A 298 -14.98 41.55 6.86
CA LYS A 298 -13.89 42.53 6.65
C LYS A 298 -13.87 43.09 5.22
N ILE A 299 -14.28 42.32 4.22
CA ILE A 299 -14.37 42.76 2.82
C ILE A 299 -15.58 43.69 2.65
N GLU A 300 -16.76 43.31 3.18
CA GLU A 300 -17.96 44.15 3.15
C GLU A 300 -17.79 45.49 3.89
N VAL A 301 -17.10 45.48 5.03
CA VAL A 301 -16.79 46.72 5.78
C VAL A 301 -15.79 47.60 5.04
N ARG A 302 -14.87 47.03 4.23
CA ARG A 302 -13.94 47.82 3.40
C ARG A 302 -14.59 48.38 2.13
N SER A 303 -15.58 47.70 1.56
CA SER A 303 -16.34 48.20 0.40
C SER A 303 -17.39 49.25 0.77
N ASN A 304 -17.77 49.36 2.05
CA ASN A 304 -18.74 50.34 2.55
C ASN A 304 -18.10 51.60 3.17
N ILE A 305 -16.80 51.84 2.95
CA ILE A 305 -16.21 53.14 3.30
C ILE A 305 -16.49 54.09 2.12
N PRO A 306 -17.36 55.11 2.28
CA PRO A 306 -17.59 56.08 1.22
C PRO A 306 -16.27 56.79 0.87
N PRO A 307 -16.03 57.12 -0.41
CA PRO A 307 -14.82 57.85 -0.79
C PRO A 307 -14.78 59.15 0.00
N LYS A 308 -13.65 59.39 0.70
CA LYS A 308 -13.40 60.67 1.35
C LYS A 308 -13.42 61.75 0.25
N LEU A 309 -14.37 62.67 0.38
CA LEU A 309 -14.39 63.96 -0.32
C LEU A 309 -13.09 64.72 -0.05
#